data_AF-A0A6C0JPQ1-F1
#
_entry.id   AF-A0A6C0JPQ1-F1
#
_cell.length_a   1.000
_cell.length_b   1.000
_cell.length_c   1.000
_cell.angle_alpha   90.00
_cell.angle_beta   90.00
_cell.angle_gamma   90.00
#
_symmetry.space_group_name_H-M   'P 1'
#
loop_
_entity.id
_entity.type
_entity.pdbx_description
1 polymer ?
#
loop_
_entity_poly.entity_id
_entity_poly.type
_entity_poly.pdbx_seq_one_letter_code
_entity_poly.pdbx_strand_id
1 'polypeptide(L)'
;MNANELEEDIIKIDLKEFKNKLNEYDNNIPENIKKKYCELIKSYSCFTNRYDAKSIWEKKKFKKFTNNNFNTNKNRIYTFTSLSDNNIVKKNMIGYLNKITNNNKESILENITKLIDSVKDDKVILDELYNILLVYIGKNNDNVYENIIKIFINYDKNIFLNYITKFYEEKLWVPYDFILKNNILDDKYYNDYCHYVKWKNKHINVIKIYCKIIFNEFEDTIIDKLLIDIYDTFDNYMNNIEKKYILDYLLELMNIILKYKKNEKIIDNLKNINLDTIDNSTKFLILNILEN
;
A
#
# COMPACT_ATOMS: atom_id res chain seq x y z
N MET A 1 -45.87 -30.20 -14.99
CA MET A 1 -45.19 -31.01 -16.02
C MET A 1 -45.28 -30.26 -17.34
N ASN A 2 -44.12 -29.75 -17.77
CA ASN A 2 -43.66 -29.65 -19.16
C ASN A 2 -42.22 -29.17 -19.02
N ALA A 3 -41.36 -30.16 -18.74
CA ALA A 3 -39.92 -29.98 -18.73
C ALA A 3 -39.48 -29.98 -20.20
N ASN A 4 -39.13 -28.81 -20.71
CA ASN A 4 -38.26 -28.74 -21.87
C ASN A 4 -36.82 -28.79 -21.38
N GLU A 5 -36.07 -29.59 -22.10
CA GLU A 5 -34.77 -30.14 -21.76
C GLU A 5 -33.68 -29.07 -21.55
N LEU A 6 -32.81 -29.44 -20.60
CA LEU A 6 -31.51 -28.93 -20.22
C LEU A 6 -30.70 -28.27 -21.35
N GLU A 7 -30.53 -26.95 -21.25
CA GLU A 7 -29.29 -26.27 -21.61
C GLU A 7 -28.84 -25.41 -20.42
N GLU A 8 -27.63 -25.73 -19.94
CA GLU A 8 -26.82 -25.04 -18.94
C GLU A 8 -27.22 -25.24 -17.46
N ASP A 9 -26.20 -25.42 -16.59
CA ASP A 9 -26.24 -25.48 -15.12
C ASP A 9 -26.74 -24.15 -14.47
N ILE A 10 -27.71 -23.51 -15.10
CA ILE A 10 -28.21 -22.19 -14.75
C ILE A 10 -29.67 -22.33 -14.37
N ILE A 11 -29.91 -22.28 -13.06
CA ILE A 11 -31.27 -22.15 -12.50
C ILE A 11 -31.81 -20.78 -12.91
N LYS A 12 -32.67 -20.76 -13.93
CA LYS A 12 -33.41 -19.55 -14.35
C LYS A 12 -34.63 -19.41 -13.46
N ILE A 13 -34.56 -18.45 -12.52
CA ILE A 13 -35.69 -18.09 -11.65
C ILE A 13 -36.43 -16.90 -12.28
N ASP A 14 -37.75 -16.98 -12.34
CA ASP A 14 -38.58 -15.87 -12.81
C ASP A 14 -38.42 -14.65 -11.87
N LEU A 15 -38.29 -13.45 -12.47
CA LEU A 15 -38.05 -12.21 -11.72
C LEU A 15 -39.20 -11.87 -10.76
N LYS A 16 -40.45 -12.16 -11.13
CA LYS A 16 -41.60 -11.96 -10.22
C LYS A 16 -41.55 -12.94 -9.07
N GLU A 17 -41.23 -14.20 -9.34
CA GLU A 17 -41.13 -15.22 -8.30
C GLU A 17 -40.01 -14.88 -7.31
N PHE A 18 -38.85 -14.43 -7.80
CA PHE A 18 -37.76 -13.94 -6.97
C PHE A 18 -38.16 -12.73 -6.11
N LYS A 19 -38.82 -11.72 -6.70
CA LYS A 19 -39.27 -10.53 -5.96
C LYS A 19 -40.29 -10.87 -4.87
N ASN A 20 -41.21 -11.79 -5.16
CA ASN A 20 -42.22 -12.21 -4.19
C ASN A 20 -41.57 -12.93 -3.00
N LYS A 21 -40.65 -13.88 -3.26
CA LYS A 21 -39.90 -14.56 -2.19
C LYS A 21 -39.00 -13.63 -1.39
N LEU A 22 -38.37 -12.65 -2.04
CA LEU A 22 -37.54 -11.67 -1.35
C LEU A 22 -38.37 -10.80 -0.39
N ASN A 23 -39.56 -10.35 -0.84
CA ASN A 23 -40.47 -9.59 0.01
C ASN A 23 -41.01 -10.42 1.19
N GLU A 24 -41.26 -11.72 1.00
CA GLU A 24 -41.62 -12.63 2.11
C GLU A 24 -40.47 -12.79 3.11
N TYR A 25 -39.22 -12.87 2.62
CA TYR A 25 -38.04 -12.99 3.47
C TYR A 25 -37.80 -11.75 4.33
N ASP A 26 -37.88 -10.56 3.73
CA ASP A 26 -37.68 -9.29 4.45
C ASP A 26 -38.71 -9.09 5.58
N ASN A 27 -39.93 -9.61 5.40
CA ASN A 27 -40.99 -9.56 6.40
C ASN A 27 -40.85 -10.62 7.50
N ASN A 28 -40.12 -11.72 7.25
CA ASN A 28 -39.99 -12.86 8.16
C ASN A 28 -38.62 -12.96 8.86
N ILE A 29 -37.82 -11.89 8.86
CA ILE A 29 -36.52 -11.90 9.56
C ILE A 29 -36.74 -12.06 11.08
N PRO A 30 -36.13 -13.08 11.72
CA PRO A 30 -36.21 -13.29 13.17
C PRO A 30 -35.77 -12.08 14.00
N GLU A 31 -36.48 -11.81 15.09
CA GLU A 31 -36.29 -10.61 15.91
C GLU A 31 -34.90 -10.54 16.58
N ASN A 32 -34.32 -11.68 16.92
CA ASN A 32 -32.95 -11.79 17.44
C ASN A 32 -31.89 -11.33 16.42
N ILE A 33 -32.11 -11.61 15.13
CA ILE A 33 -31.22 -11.18 14.05
C ILE A 33 -31.35 -9.66 13.86
N LYS A 34 -32.59 -9.13 13.88
CA LYS A 34 -32.83 -7.67 13.81
C LYS A 34 -32.14 -6.93 14.97
N LYS A 35 -32.24 -7.46 16.19
CA LYS A 35 -31.57 -6.89 17.36
C LYS A 35 -30.05 -6.86 17.20
N LYS A 36 -29.45 -7.98 16.76
CA LYS A 36 -27.99 -8.07 16.56
C LYS A 36 -27.52 -7.15 15.43
N TYR A 37 -28.29 -7.00 14.36
CA TYR A 37 -28.02 -6.03 13.30
C TYR A 37 -27.99 -4.58 13.82
N CYS A 38 -29.00 -4.19 14.59
CA CYS A 38 -29.07 -2.87 15.20
C CYS A 38 -27.92 -2.60 16.18
N GLU A 39 -27.50 -3.61 16.93
CA GLU A 39 -26.34 -3.54 17.82
C GLU A 39 -25.05 -3.31 17.02
N LEU A 40 -24.82 -4.10 15.97
CA LEU A 40 -23.63 -3.97 15.13
C LEU A 40 -23.52 -2.59 14.47
N ILE A 41 -24.63 -2.01 13.98
CA ILE A 41 -24.63 -0.65 13.42
C ILE A 41 -24.25 0.40 14.46
N LYS A 42 -24.74 0.26 15.70
CA LYS A 42 -24.47 1.21 16.78
C LYS A 42 -23.03 1.12 17.26
N SER A 43 -22.51 -0.10 17.37
CA SER A 43 -21.19 -0.37 17.95
C SER A 43 -20.04 -0.17 16.96
N TYR A 44 -20.27 -0.37 15.66
CA TYR A 44 -19.20 -0.38 14.65
C TYR A 44 -19.53 0.51 13.45
N SER A 45 -18.68 1.51 13.22
CA SER A 45 -18.86 2.51 12.14
C SER A 45 -18.85 1.90 10.72
N CYS A 46 -18.26 0.72 10.55
CA CYS A 46 -18.19 -0.02 9.28
C CYS A 46 -19.54 -0.61 8.82
N PHE A 47 -20.54 -0.74 9.70
CA PHE A 47 -21.88 -1.23 9.36
C PHE A 47 -22.87 -0.09 9.03
N THR A 48 -22.42 1.16 9.04
CA THR A 48 -23.27 2.30 8.64
C THR A 48 -23.40 2.38 7.11
N ASN A 49 -24.56 2.86 6.60
CA ASN A 49 -24.87 3.06 5.16
C ASN A 49 -23.85 3.90 4.37
N ARG A 50 -22.82 4.46 5.01
CA ARG A 50 -21.69 5.11 4.34
C ARG A 50 -20.70 4.11 3.74
N TYR A 51 -20.65 2.88 4.25
CA TYR A 51 -19.73 1.81 3.83
C TYR A 51 -20.39 0.68 3.05
N ASP A 52 -21.70 0.73 2.82
CA ASP A 52 -22.37 -0.26 1.97
C ASP A 52 -21.88 -0.12 0.52
N ALA A 53 -21.27 -1.19 -0.01
CA ALA A 53 -20.76 -1.28 -1.37
C ALA A 53 -21.88 -1.10 -2.41
N LYS A 54 -23.13 -1.50 -2.08
CA LYS A 54 -24.31 -1.22 -2.92
C LYS A 54 -24.57 0.29 -3.03
N SER A 55 -24.42 1.03 -1.93
CA SER A 55 -24.60 2.50 -1.93
C SER A 55 -23.56 3.22 -2.79
N ILE A 56 -22.32 2.73 -2.89
CA ILE A 56 -21.28 3.37 -3.71
C ILE A 56 -21.59 3.20 -5.19
N TRP A 57 -22.05 2.01 -5.60
CA TRP A 57 -22.43 1.74 -6.98
C TRP A 57 -23.72 2.47 -7.36
N GLU A 58 -24.72 2.50 -6.48
CA GLU A 58 -25.96 3.27 -6.66
C GLU A 58 -25.70 4.78 -6.66
N LYS A 59 -24.84 5.31 -5.78
CA LYS A 59 -24.39 6.72 -5.80
C LYS A 59 -23.66 7.07 -7.10
N LYS A 60 -22.87 6.14 -7.66
CA LYS A 60 -22.22 6.31 -8.98
C LYS A 60 -23.25 6.30 -10.12
N LYS A 61 -24.27 5.45 -10.04
CA LYS A 61 -25.35 5.35 -11.03
C LYS A 61 -26.26 6.60 -10.99
N PHE A 62 -26.65 7.04 -9.81
CA PHE A 62 -27.42 8.28 -9.60
C PHE A 62 -26.66 9.51 -10.11
N LYS A 63 -25.34 9.64 -9.84
CA LYS A 63 -24.52 10.73 -10.40
C LYS A 63 -24.51 10.75 -11.93
N LYS A 64 -24.54 9.59 -12.59
CA LYS A 64 -24.62 9.48 -14.06
C LYS A 64 -25.98 9.91 -14.59
N PHE A 65 -27.07 9.58 -13.90
CA PHE A 65 -28.43 9.97 -14.29
C PHE A 65 -28.74 11.46 -14.01
N THR A 66 -28.26 12.01 -12.90
CA THR A 66 -28.50 13.42 -12.54
C THR A 66 -27.70 14.41 -13.38
N ASN A 67 -26.54 14.02 -13.92
CA ASN A 67 -25.72 14.91 -14.75
C ASN A 67 -26.28 15.14 -16.16
N ASN A 68 -27.25 14.34 -16.62
CA ASN A 68 -27.84 14.53 -17.95
C ASN A 68 -29.06 15.46 -17.95
N ASN A 69 -29.68 15.75 -16.79
CA ASN A 69 -31.01 16.41 -16.79
C ASN A 69 -31.18 17.59 -15.82
N PHE A 70 -30.15 18.08 -15.12
CA PHE A 70 -30.32 19.27 -14.28
C PHE A 70 -29.22 20.32 -14.51
N ASN A 71 -29.53 21.19 -15.45
CA ASN A 71 -28.96 22.51 -15.59
C ASN A 71 -29.54 23.39 -14.46
N THR A 72 -29.02 23.27 -13.25
CA THR A 72 -29.34 24.20 -12.16
C THR A 72 -28.08 24.67 -11.49
N ASN A 73 -27.74 25.92 -11.80
CA ASN A 73 -26.82 26.77 -11.06
C ASN A 73 -27.13 26.67 -9.55
N LYS A 74 -26.39 25.84 -8.85
CA LYS A 74 -26.12 26.04 -7.43
C LYS A 74 -24.63 26.28 -7.34
N ASN A 75 -24.28 27.47 -6.89
CA ASN A 75 -22.95 27.90 -6.51
C ASN A 75 -22.31 26.82 -5.63
N ARG A 76 -21.65 25.85 -6.26
CA ARG A 76 -20.58 25.12 -5.62
C ARG A 76 -19.52 26.19 -5.41
N ILE A 77 -19.04 26.32 -4.18
CA ILE A 77 -17.71 26.87 -3.96
C ILE A 77 -16.78 25.92 -4.71
N TYR A 78 -16.56 26.21 -5.99
CA TYR A 78 -15.39 25.75 -6.69
C TYR A 78 -14.26 26.47 -5.96
N THR A 79 -13.53 25.76 -5.12
CA THR A 79 -12.15 26.16 -4.90
C THR A 79 -11.51 26.04 -6.28
N PHE A 80 -11.52 27.15 -7.02
CA PHE A 80 -10.72 27.34 -8.21
C PHE A 80 -9.26 27.29 -7.75
N THR A 81 -8.75 26.09 -7.47
CA THR A 81 -7.35 25.84 -7.79
C THR A 81 -7.32 26.01 -9.29
N SER A 82 -6.69 27.09 -9.76
CA SER A 82 -6.33 27.23 -11.17
C SER A 82 -5.93 25.85 -11.69
N LEU A 83 -6.48 25.44 -12.84
CA LEU A 83 -5.90 24.33 -13.59
C LEU A 83 -4.54 24.83 -14.08
N SER A 84 -3.55 24.86 -13.18
CA SER A 84 -2.16 24.94 -13.58
C SER A 84 -1.84 23.67 -14.34
N ASP A 85 -1.02 23.79 -15.39
CA ASP A 85 -0.58 22.65 -16.19
C ASP A 85 0.04 21.55 -15.29
N ASN A 86 0.65 21.95 -14.18
CA ASN A 86 1.19 21.06 -13.13
C ASN A 86 0.13 20.09 -12.58
N ASN A 87 -1.11 20.54 -12.37
CA ASN A 87 -2.21 19.68 -11.89
C ASN A 87 -2.66 18.66 -12.96
N ILE A 88 -2.52 18.99 -14.24
CA ILE A 88 -2.83 18.08 -15.34
C ILE A 88 -1.76 16.99 -15.43
N VAL A 89 -0.49 17.38 -15.35
CA VAL A 89 0.66 16.47 -15.36
C VAL A 89 0.56 15.42 -14.24
N LYS A 90 0.28 15.85 -13.01
CA LYS A 90 0.07 14.93 -11.87
C LYS A 90 -1.09 13.98 -12.09
N LYS A 91 -2.23 14.48 -12.59
CA LYS A 91 -3.40 13.65 -12.90
C LYS A 91 -3.10 12.61 -13.98
N ASN A 92 -2.31 12.98 -14.98
CA ASN A 92 -1.89 12.06 -16.03
C ASN A 92 -0.99 10.95 -15.47
N MET A 93 0.00 11.30 -14.64
CA MET A 93 0.84 10.30 -13.96
C MET A 93 0.01 9.30 -13.15
N ILE A 94 -0.90 9.80 -12.30
CA ILE A 94 -1.85 8.97 -11.55
C ILE A 94 -2.69 8.09 -12.49
N GLY A 95 -3.16 8.66 -13.60
CA GLY A 95 -3.93 7.96 -14.62
C GLY A 95 -3.16 6.80 -15.26
N TYR A 96 -1.89 7.00 -15.58
CA TYR A 96 -1.01 5.97 -16.12
C TYR A 96 -0.71 4.88 -15.10
N LEU A 97 -0.33 5.25 -13.87
CA LEU A 97 -0.04 4.29 -12.79
C LEU A 97 -1.27 3.43 -12.42
N ASN A 98 -2.49 3.96 -12.51
CA ASN A 98 -3.71 3.18 -12.27
C ASN A 98 -4.04 2.20 -13.41
N LYS A 99 -3.56 2.46 -14.63
CA LYS A 99 -3.89 1.66 -15.83
C LYS A 99 -2.81 0.65 -16.16
N ILE A 100 -1.63 0.74 -15.55
CA ILE A 100 -0.50 -0.10 -15.90
C ILE A 100 -0.74 -1.55 -15.50
N THR A 101 -0.52 -2.44 -16.46
CA THR A 101 -0.66 -3.89 -16.34
C THR A 101 0.42 -4.55 -17.19
N ASN A 102 0.68 -5.84 -17.00
CA ASN A 102 1.67 -6.57 -17.80
C ASN A 102 1.37 -6.54 -19.31
N ASN A 103 0.11 -6.46 -19.72
CA ASN A 103 -0.30 -6.48 -21.13
C ASN A 103 -0.11 -5.15 -21.85
N ASN A 104 -0.20 -4.02 -21.13
CA ASN A 104 -0.09 -2.68 -21.71
C ASN A 104 1.13 -1.91 -21.21
N LYS A 105 2.04 -2.58 -20.50
CA LYS A 105 3.20 -1.97 -19.83
C LYS A 105 4.04 -1.12 -20.79
N GLU A 106 4.33 -1.60 -21.99
CA GLU A 106 5.23 -0.92 -22.93
C GLU A 106 4.65 0.41 -23.39
N SER A 107 3.39 0.41 -23.81
CA SER A 107 2.69 1.63 -24.23
C SER A 107 2.54 2.63 -23.08
N ILE A 108 2.24 2.17 -21.86
CA ILE A 108 2.12 3.07 -20.72
C ILE A 108 3.47 3.62 -20.29
N LEU A 109 4.53 2.80 -20.29
CA LEU A 109 5.89 3.25 -20.01
C LEU A 109 6.33 4.32 -21.03
N GLU A 110 6.04 4.16 -22.32
CA GLU A 110 6.32 5.19 -23.33
C GLU A 110 5.58 6.51 -23.03
N ASN A 111 4.30 6.43 -22.62
CA ASN A 111 3.53 7.61 -22.24
C ASN A 111 4.08 8.30 -20.97
N ILE A 112 4.55 7.52 -19.99
CA ILE A 112 5.22 8.04 -18.79
C ILE A 112 6.55 8.71 -19.18
N THR A 113 7.35 8.09 -20.07
CA THR A 113 8.59 8.69 -20.58
C THR A 113 8.32 10.04 -21.25
N LYS A 114 7.32 10.12 -22.14
CA LYS A 114 6.92 11.39 -22.79
C LYS A 114 6.45 12.43 -21.77
N LEU A 115 5.70 12.02 -20.75
CA LEU A 115 5.24 12.93 -19.70
C LEU A 115 6.44 13.50 -18.92
N ILE A 116 7.39 12.65 -18.54
CA ILE A 116 8.59 13.08 -17.80
C ILE A 116 9.48 13.97 -18.67
N ASP A 117 9.69 13.63 -19.95
CA ASP A 117 10.47 14.46 -20.88
C ASP A 117 9.89 15.89 -20.98
N SER A 118 8.57 16.02 -20.97
CA SER A 118 7.89 17.32 -21.08
C SER A 118 8.11 18.24 -19.87
N VAL A 119 8.58 17.71 -18.73
CA VAL A 119 8.80 18.47 -17.49
C VAL A 119 10.21 18.28 -16.92
N LYS A 120 11.16 17.76 -17.71
CA LYS A 120 12.50 17.38 -17.23
C LYS A 120 13.30 18.54 -16.61
N ASP A 121 13.08 19.76 -17.08
CA ASP A 121 13.78 20.95 -16.59
C ASP A 121 13.10 21.54 -15.34
N ASP A 122 11.84 21.17 -15.05
CA ASP A 122 11.12 21.57 -13.84
C ASP A 122 11.31 20.53 -12.73
N LYS A 123 12.38 20.73 -11.96
CA LYS A 123 12.74 19.85 -10.83
C LYS A 123 11.64 19.75 -9.78
N VAL A 124 10.81 20.78 -9.60
CA VAL A 124 9.71 20.76 -8.62
C VAL A 124 8.62 19.80 -9.08
N ILE A 125 8.17 19.91 -10.34
CA ILE A 125 7.18 18.99 -10.87
C ILE A 125 7.73 17.56 -10.91
N LEU A 126 8.99 17.40 -11.30
CA LEU A 126 9.62 16.09 -11.39
C LEU A 126 9.70 15.39 -10.02
N ASP A 127 10.03 16.15 -8.97
CA ASP A 127 9.98 15.69 -7.57
C ASP A 127 8.56 15.27 -7.15
N GLU A 128 7.55 16.07 -7.50
CA GLU A 128 6.15 15.75 -7.21
C GLU A 128 5.67 14.48 -7.95
N LEU A 129 6.11 14.26 -9.19
CA LEU A 129 5.83 13.05 -9.94
C LEU A 129 6.50 11.82 -9.32
N TYR A 130 7.73 11.97 -8.83
CA TYR A 130 8.43 10.90 -8.13
C TYR A 130 7.73 10.55 -6.80
N ASN A 131 7.30 11.55 -6.04
CA ASN A 131 6.48 11.35 -4.83
C ASN A 131 5.19 10.58 -5.12
N ILE A 132 4.50 10.88 -6.23
CA ILE A 132 3.33 10.12 -6.67
C ILE A 132 3.71 8.66 -6.91
N LEU A 133 4.81 8.40 -7.62
CA LEU A 133 5.28 7.03 -7.87
C LEU A 133 5.56 6.27 -6.56
N LEU A 134 6.20 6.89 -5.57
CA LEU A 134 6.47 6.28 -4.27
C LEU A 134 5.19 5.86 -3.53
N VAL A 135 4.08 6.58 -3.71
CA VAL A 135 2.78 6.18 -3.14
C VAL A 135 2.28 4.86 -3.74
N TYR A 136 2.56 4.60 -5.02
CA TYR A 136 2.18 3.35 -5.69
C TYR A 136 3.11 2.20 -5.33
N ILE A 137 4.42 2.45 -5.31
CA ILE A 137 5.42 1.49 -4.82
C ILE A 137 5.08 1.05 -3.39
N GLY A 138 4.70 2.00 -2.53
CA GLY A 138 4.29 1.71 -1.16
C GLY A 138 3.15 0.70 -1.05
N LYS A 139 2.28 0.60 -2.07
CA LYS A 139 1.16 -0.36 -2.09
C LYS A 139 1.55 -1.71 -2.68
N ASN A 140 2.52 -1.74 -3.58
CA ASN A 140 2.87 -2.89 -4.41
C ASN A 140 4.34 -2.76 -4.88
N ASN A 141 5.14 -3.81 -4.70
CA ASN A 141 6.51 -3.90 -5.21
C ASN A 141 6.61 -4.63 -6.57
N ASP A 142 5.85 -4.19 -7.57
CA ASP A 142 5.90 -4.76 -8.92
C ASP A 142 7.19 -4.33 -9.63
N ASN A 143 7.77 -5.24 -10.40
CA ASN A 143 8.92 -4.96 -11.27
C ASN A 143 8.63 -3.82 -12.27
N VAL A 144 7.35 -3.57 -12.59
CA VAL A 144 6.97 -2.43 -13.43
C VAL A 144 7.43 -1.09 -12.83
N TYR A 145 7.40 -0.92 -11.51
CA TYR A 145 7.82 0.34 -10.89
C TYR A 145 9.32 0.57 -10.95
N GLU A 146 10.13 -0.51 -10.95
CA GLU A 146 11.56 -0.42 -11.20
C GLU A 146 11.83 0.24 -12.57
N ASN A 147 11.12 -0.21 -13.61
CA ASN A 147 11.25 0.38 -14.95
C ASN A 147 10.89 1.87 -14.95
N ILE A 148 9.87 2.27 -14.20
CA ILE A 148 9.50 3.68 -14.09
C ILE A 148 10.58 4.48 -13.38
N ILE A 149 11.16 3.98 -12.28
CA ILE A 149 12.28 4.66 -11.62
C ILE A 149 13.47 4.81 -12.57
N LYS A 150 13.79 3.80 -13.38
CA LYS A 150 14.87 3.91 -14.37
C LYS A 150 14.62 5.02 -15.38
N ILE A 151 13.36 5.30 -15.75
CA ILE A 151 13.02 6.48 -16.55
C ILE A 151 13.47 7.75 -15.81
N PHE A 152 13.09 7.94 -14.54
CA PHE A 152 13.54 9.10 -13.75
C PHE A 152 15.07 9.19 -13.65
N ILE A 153 15.76 8.07 -13.41
CA ILE A 153 17.22 8.01 -13.31
C ILE A 153 17.89 8.45 -14.61
N ASN A 154 17.36 8.02 -15.76
CA ASN A 154 17.87 8.40 -17.08
C ASN A 154 17.79 9.91 -17.33
N TYR A 155 16.81 10.60 -16.74
CA TYR A 155 16.68 12.06 -16.84
C TYR A 155 17.53 12.80 -15.78
N ASP A 156 17.38 12.44 -14.50
CA ASP A 156 18.18 12.99 -13.41
C ASP A 156 18.37 11.94 -12.30
N LYS A 157 19.55 11.29 -12.32
CA LYS A 157 19.95 10.33 -11.28
C LYS A 157 19.89 10.90 -9.87
N ASN A 158 20.06 12.21 -9.70
CA ASN A 158 20.08 12.82 -8.38
C ASN A 158 18.70 12.78 -7.72
N ILE A 159 17.61 12.69 -8.48
CA ILE A 159 16.28 12.53 -7.90
C ILE A 159 16.24 11.23 -7.11
N PHE A 160 16.59 10.12 -7.75
CA PHE A 160 16.63 8.82 -7.09
C PHE A 160 17.55 8.82 -5.86
N LEU A 161 18.78 9.30 -6.02
CA LEU A 161 19.77 9.35 -4.93
C LEU A 161 19.30 10.23 -3.77
N ASN A 162 18.75 11.42 -4.04
CA ASN A 162 18.22 12.31 -3.01
C ASN A 162 17.09 11.66 -2.21
N TYR A 163 16.23 10.88 -2.84
CA TYR A 163 15.17 10.16 -2.13
C TYR A 163 15.69 9.04 -1.25
N ILE A 164 16.73 8.32 -1.67
CA ILE A 164 17.39 7.31 -0.85
C ILE A 164 18.11 7.96 0.33
N THR A 165 18.87 9.03 0.07
CA THR A 165 19.54 9.81 1.11
C THR A 165 18.52 10.32 2.12
N LYS A 166 17.43 10.92 1.66
CA LYS A 166 16.33 11.39 2.51
C LYS A 166 15.71 10.26 3.33
N PHE A 167 15.47 9.10 2.71
CA PHE A 167 14.93 7.92 3.40
C PHE A 167 15.82 7.47 4.56
N TYR A 168 17.13 7.51 4.38
CA TYR A 168 18.12 7.18 5.39
C TYR A 168 18.27 8.29 6.44
N GLU A 169 18.62 9.51 6.03
CA GLU A 169 18.96 10.63 6.92
C GLU A 169 17.77 11.10 7.76
N GLU A 170 16.57 11.18 7.18
CA GLU A 170 15.34 11.52 7.92
C GLU A 170 14.76 10.32 8.69
N LYS A 171 15.44 9.16 8.68
CA LYS A 171 15.02 7.93 9.36
C LYS A 171 13.58 7.52 9.04
N LEU A 172 13.17 7.64 7.77
CA LEU A 172 11.81 7.31 7.34
C LEU A 172 11.47 5.83 7.53
N TRP A 173 12.48 4.98 7.66
CA TRP A 173 12.38 3.55 7.96
C TRP A 173 12.16 3.25 9.46
N VAL A 174 12.30 4.22 10.35
CA VAL A 174 12.05 4.02 11.79
C VAL A 174 10.55 4.23 12.07
N PRO A 175 9.88 3.33 12.83
CA PRO A 175 8.50 3.53 13.19
C PRO A 175 8.28 4.86 13.93
N TYR A 176 7.14 5.51 13.69
CA TYR A 176 6.82 6.78 14.34
C TYR A 176 6.66 6.61 15.86
N ASP A 177 6.95 7.68 16.61
CA ASP A 177 7.02 7.72 18.08
C ASP A 177 5.95 6.93 18.84
N PHE A 178 4.69 7.02 18.40
CA PHE A 178 3.58 6.33 19.05
C PHE A 178 3.81 4.81 19.07
N ILE A 179 4.30 4.26 17.96
CA ILE A 179 4.64 2.83 17.80
C ILE A 179 5.82 2.45 18.67
N LEU A 180 6.82 3.32 18.78
CA LEU A 180 8.00 3.06 19.62
C LEU A 180 7.63 3.06 21.11
N LYS A 181 6.72 3.94 21.53
CA LYS A 181 6.36 4.15 22.95
C LYS A 181 5.31 3.15 23.45
N ASN A 182 4.31 2.78 22.64
CA ASN A 182 3.18 1.94 23.09
C ASN A 182 3.30 0.49 22.62
N ASN A 183 2.80 -0.48 23.37
CA ASN A 183 2.63 -1.85 22.88
C ASN A 183 1.38 -1.92 21.99
N ILE A 184 1.54 -1.76 20.68
CA ILE A 184 0.40 -1.71 19.74
C ILE A 184 -0.31 -3.06 19.55
N LEU A 185 0.21 -4.14 20.14
CA LEU A 185 -0.43 -5.45 20.10
C LEU A 185 -1.60 -5.55 21.09
N ASP A 186 -1.77 -4.58 21.99
CA ASP A 186 -2.96 -4.50 22.84
C ASP A 186 -4.20 -4.15 21.99
N ASP A 187 -5.33 -4.81 22.26
CA ASP A 187 -6.59 -4.62 21.52
C ASP A 187 -7.06 -3.15 21.45
N LYS A 188 -6.76 -2.36 22.49
CA LYS A 188 -7.06 -0.91 22.53
C LYS A 188 -6.38 -0.10 21.40
N TYR A 189 -5.32 -0.62 20.80
CA TYR A 189 -4.54 0.02 19.75
C TYR A 189 -4.71 -0.64 18.38
N TYR A 190 -5.79 -1.41 18.17
CA TYR A 190 -6.04 -2.11 16.90
C TYR A 190 -5.94 -1.21 15.65
N ASN A 191 -6.47 0.02 15.73
CA ASN A 191 -6.38 0.98 14.64
C ASN A 191 -4.92 1.38 14.35
N ASP A 192 -4.15 1.66 15.41
CA ASP A 192 -2.74 2.02 15.29
C ASP A 192 -1.90 0.86 14.74
N TYR A 193 -2.21 -0.38 15.16
CA TYR A 193 -1.64 -1.58 14.56
C TYR A 193 -1.94 -1.68 13.06
N CYS A 194 -3.18 -1.45 12.66
CA CYS A 194 -3.56 -1.46 11.25
C CYS A 194 -2.86 -0.35 10.44
N HIS A 195 -2.65 0.83 11.02
CA HIS A 195 -1.86 1.90 10.43
C HIS A 195 -0.38 1.52 10.34
N TYR A 196 0.17 0.91 11.38
CA TYR A 196 1.53 0.40 11.42
C TYR A 196 1.76 -0.65 10.32
N VAL A 197 0.88 -1.63 10.15
CA VAL A 197 1.02 -2.66 9.10
C VAL A 197 1.07 -2.03 7.70
N LYS A 198 0.22 -1.03 7.42
CA LYS A 198 0.25 -0.29 6.14
C LYS A 198 1.56 0.48 5.97
N TRP A 199 2.03 1.13 7.03
CA TRP A 199 3.29 1.87 7.04
C TRP A 199 4.48 0.92 6.83
N LYS A 200 4.55 -0.19 7.57
CA LYS A 200 5.55 -1.25 7.47
C LYS A 200 5.65 -1.75 6.02
N ASN A 201 4.53 -2.15 5.44
CA ASN A 201 4.49 -2.67 4.07
C ASN A 201 4.98 -1.64 3.04
N LYS A 202 4.62 -0.36 3.23
CA LYS A 202 5.12 0.74 2.38
C LYS A 202 6.65 0.79 2.41
N HIS A 203 7.25 0.85 3.59
CA HIS A 203 8.71 0.99 3.71
C HIS A 203 9.45 -0.27 3.26
N ILE A 204 8.88 -1.46 3.49
CA ILE A 204 9.39 -2.72 2.94
C ILE A 204 9.41 -2.70 1.41
N ASN A 205 8.34 -2.23 0.77
CA ASN A 205 8.29 -2.20 -0.69
C ASN A 205 9.30 -1.20 -1.27
N VAL A 206 9.42 -0.02 -0.63
CA VAL A 206 10.40 1.00 -1.03
C VAL A 206 11.83 0.46 -0.92
N ILE A 207 12.21 -0.14 0.21
CA ILE A 207 13.59 -0.63 0.40
C ILE A 207 13.95 -1.75 -0.59
N LYS A 208 12.99 -2.62 -0.94
CA LYS A 208 13.21 -3.68 -1.95
C LYS A 208 13.62 -3.08 -3.29
N ILE A 209 12.90 -2.05 -3.76
CA ILE A 209 13.22 -1.39 -5.03
C ILE A 209 14.55 -0.65 -4.93
N TYR A 210 14.80 0.08 -3.84
CA TYR A 210 16.05 0.81 -3.65
C TYR A 210 17.25 -0.13 -3.67
N CYS A 211 17.21 -1.24 -2.92
CA CYS A 211 18.28 -2.24 -2.95
C CYS A 211 18.48 -2.78 -4.36
N LYS A 212 17.39 -3.19 -5.04
CA LYS A 212 17.46 -3.75 -6.39
C LYS A 212 18.14 -2.80 -7.38
N ILE A 213 17.84 -1.51 -7.32
CA ILE A 213 18.40 -0.52 -8.26
C ILE A 213 19.83 -0.15 -7.86
N ILE A 214 20.08 0.16 -6.59
CA ILE A 214 21.42 0.56 -6.12
C ILE A 214 22.42 -0.54 -6.43
N PHE A 215 22.16 -1.78 -6.03
CA PHE A 215 23.12 -2.86 -6.26
C PHE A 215 23.37 -3.18 -7.73
N ASN A 216 22.42 -2.89 -8.62
CA ASN A 216 22.58 -3.14 -10.05
C ASN A 216 23.26 -1.98 -10.79
N GLU A 217 23.10 -0.74 -10.32
CA GLU A 217 23.40 0.47 -11.11
C GLU A 217 24.28 1.50 -10.40
N PHE A 218 24.51 1.37 -9.08
CA PHE A 218 25.21 2.37 -8.26
C PHE A 218 26.16 1.74 -7.23
N GLU A 219 27.39 2.26 -7.15
CA GLU A 219 28.33 1.96 -6.04
C GLU A 219 28.07 2.89 -4.84
N ASP A 220 26.84 2.91 -4.32
CA ASP A 220 26.47 3.76 -3.18
C ASP A 220 26.62 3.03 -1.83
N THR A 221 27.15 3.73 -0.82
CA THR A 221 27.36 3.20 0.54
C THR A 221 26.17 3.43 1.47
N ILE A 222 25.14 4.17 1.05
CA ILE A 222 23.97 4.49 1.89
C ILE A 222 23.25 3.22 2.36
N ILE A 223 23.13 2.20 1.50
CA ILE A 223 22.48 0.94 1.90
C ILE A 223 23.31 0.18 2.94
N ASP A 224 24.64 0.24 2.86
CA ASP A 224 25.51 -0.37 3.87
C ASP A 224 25.36 0.35 5.23
N LYS A 225 25.33 1.69 5.21
CA LYS A 225 25.10 2.50 6.42
C LYS A 225 23.72 2.22 7.01
N LEU A 226 22.70 2.16 6.17
CA LEU A 226 21.33 1.84 6.57
C LEU A 226 21.26 0.45 7.22
N LEU A 227 21.95 -0.55 6.67
CA LEU A 227 22.00 -1.90 7.25
C LEU A 227 22.61 -1.90 8.65
N ILE A 228 23.70 -1.15 8.85
CA ILE A 228 24.34 -1.00 10.17
C ILE A 228 23.38 -0.34 11.16
N ASP A 229 22.76 0.79 10.78
CA ASP A 229 21.81 1.51 11.65
C ASP A 229 20.58 0.67 12.00
N ILE A 230 20.08 -0.15 11.06
CA ILE A 230 18.98 -1.08 11.31
C ILE A 230 19.41 -2.14 12.34
N TYR A 231 20.60 -2.71 12.19
CA TYR A 231 21.13 -3.70 13.12
C TYR A 231 21.31 -3.10 14.53
N ASP A 232 21.92 -1.91 14.63
CA ASP A 232 22.11 -1.22 15.90
C ASP A 232 20.76 -0.91 16.56
N THR A 233 19.75 -0.54 15.77
CA THR A 233 18.40 -0.34 16.28
C THR A 233 17.78 -1.65 16.74
N PHE A 234 17.98 -2.75 16.02
CA PHE A 234 17.50 -4.08 16.40
C PHE A 234 18.09 -4.52 17.75
N ASP A 235 19.42 -4.38 17.92
CA ASP A 235 20.13 -4.74 19.15
C ASP A 235 19.58 -3.97 20.36
N ASN A 236 19.30 -2.67 20.18
CA ASN A 236 18.69 -1.83 21.22
C ASN A 236 17.30 -2.31 21.68
N TYR A 237 16.52 -2.94 20.80
CA TYR A 237 15.17 -3.43 21.12
C TYR A 237 15.13 -4.91 21.50
N MET A 238 16.23 -5.64 21.35
CA MET A 238 16.27 -7.10 21.38
C MET A 238 15.75 -7.71 22.70
N ASN A 239 15.97 -7.01 23.82
CA ASN A 239 15.52 -7.42 25.14
C ASN A 239 14.10 -6.94 25.49
N ASN A 240 13.42 -6.24 24.58
CA ASN A 240 12.10 -5.65 24.82
C ASN A 240 10.98 -6.52 24.21
N ILE A 241 10.45 -7.43 25.03
CA ILE A 241 9.41 -8.40 24.65
C ILE A 241 8.15 -7.70 24.11
N GLU A 242 7.79 -6.54 24.65
CA GLU A 242 6.60 -5.77 24.22
C GLU A 242 6.76 -5.15 22.82
N LYS A 243 7.97 -5.13 22.26
CA LYS A 243 8.31 -4.49 20.99
C LYS A 243 8.66 -5.49 19.90
N LYS A 244 8.25 -6.75 20.03
CA LYS A 244 8.52 -7.81 19.06
C LYS A 244 8.15 -7.47 17.60
N TYR A 245 7.06 -6.73 17.39
CA TYR A 245 6.64 -6.31 16.04
C TYR A 245 7.62 -5.34 15.38
N ILE A 246 8.43 -4.63 16.17
CA ILE A 246 9.55 -3.79 15.71
C ILE A 246 10.72 -4.69 15.34
N LEU A 247 11.08 -5.66 16.19
CA LEU A 247 12.16 -6.62 15.91
C LEU A 247 11.91 -7.38 14.60
N ASP A 248 10.71 -7.93 14.43
CA ASP A 248 10.32 -8.63 13.21
C ASP A 248 10.43 -7.72 11.98
N TYR A 249 10.03 -6.46 12.09
CA TYR A 249 10.17 -5.50 11.00
C TYR A 249 11.62 -5.18 10.66
N LEU A 250 12.47 -4.95 11.66
CA LEU A 250 13.90 -4.68 11.45
C LEU A 250 14.61 -5.88 10.82
N LEU A 251 14.27 -7.11 11.24
CA LEU A 251 14.76 -8.34 10.62
C LEU A 251 14.29 -8.49 9.17
N GLU A 252 13.05 -8.16 8.86
CA GLU A 252 12.56 -8.15 7.48
C GLU A 252 13.35 -7.17 6.60
N LEU A 253 13.66 -5.96 7.12
CA LEU A 253 14.50 -4.99 6.40
C LEU A 253 15.92 -5.53 6.20
N MET A 254 16.55 -6.07 7.25
CA MET A 254 17.90 -6.66 7.16
C MET A 254 17.94 -7.78 6.13
N ASN A 255 16.96 -8.69 6.16
CA ASN A 255 16.86 -9.80 5.21
C ASN A 255 16.78 -9.30 3.76
N ILE A 256 16.03 -8.22 3.51
CA ILE A 256 15.95 -7.63 2.16
C ILE A 256 17.32 -7.14 1.70
N ILE A 257 18.04 -6.40 2.55
CA ILE A 257 19.34 -5.84 2.17
C ILE A 257 20.39 -6.95 2.01
N LEU A 258 20.45 -7.89 2.95
CA LEU A 258 21.43 -8.97 2.97
C LEU A 258 21.31 -9.93 1.78
N LYS A 259 20.12 -10.04 1.17
CA LYS A 259 19.93 -10.79 -0.08
C LYS A 259 20.70 -10.22 -1.27
N TYR A 260 21.00 -8.92 -1.27
CA TYR A 260 21.76 -8.28 -2.34
C TYR A 260 23.24 -8.13 -1.98
N LYS A 261 23.57 -7.91 -0.71
CA LYS A 261 24.96 -7.82 -0.24
C LYS A 261 25.12 -8.38 1.16
N LYS A 262 25.88 -9.46 1.27
CA LYS A 262 26.21 -10.09 2.56
C LYS A 262 27.10 -9.16 3.39
N ASN A 263 26.85 -9.14 4.69
CA ASN A 263 27.68 -8.48 5.68
C ASN A 263 28.02 -9.49 6.78
N GLU A 264 29.18 -10.11 6.68
CA GLU A 264 29.61 -11.21 7.58
C GLU A 264 29.58 -10.80 9.05
N LYS A 265 29.95 -9.55 9.37
CA LYS A 265 29.93 -9.05 10.75
C LYS A 265 28.53 -9.11 11.35
N ILE A 266 27.52 -8.66 10.61
CA ILE A 266 26.13 -8.68 11.07
C ILE A 266 25.61 -10.12 11.12
N ILE A 267 25.95 -10.94 10.13
CA ILE A 267 25.58 -12.36 10.10
C ILE A 267 26.14 -13.10 11.31
N ASP A 268 27.42 -12.89 11.64
CA ASP A 268 28.06 -13.51 12.80
C ASP A 268 27.49 -13.00 14.12
N ASN A 269 27.19 -11.71 14.21
CA ASN A 269 26.48 -11.17 15.37
C ASN A 269 25.10 -11.84 15.56
N LEU A 270 24.33 -12.02 14.48
CA LEU A 270 23.04 -12.71 14.52
C LEU A 270 23.17 -14.19 14.93
N LYS A 271 24.26 -14.88 14.56
CA LYS A 271 24.54 -16.26 15.01
C LYS A 271 24.78 -16.35 16.52
N ASN A 272 25.36 -15.31 17.12
CA ASN A 272 25.70 -15.28 18.54
C ASN A 272 24.50 -14.96 19.45
N ILE A 273 23.35 -14.65 18.86
CA ILE A 273 22.12 -14.39 19.58
C ILE A 273 21.65 -15.67 20.29
N ASN A 274 21.38 -15.56 21.59
CA ASN A 274 20.70 -16.62 22.31
C ASN A 274 19.24 -16.71 21.83
N LEU A 275 18.94 -17.70 20.99
CA LEU A 275 17.61 -17.87 20.46
C LEU A 275 16.60 -18.14 21.58
N ASP A 276 16.95 -18.82 22.67
CA ASP A 276 15.99 -19.21 23.71
C ASP A 276 15.30 -18.02 24.39
N THR A 277 15.91 -16.83 24.35
CA THR A 277 15.35 -15.60 24.94
C THR A 277 14.37 -14.86 24.04
N ILE A 278 14.11 -15.38 22.83
CA ILE A 278 13.37 -14.70 21.77
C ILE A 278 12.11 -15.50 21.39
N ASP A 279 11.10 -14.81 20.87
CA ASP A 279 9.87 -15.44 20.39
C ASP A 279 10.06 -16.23 19.07
N ASN A 280 9.07 -17.05 18.72
CA ASN A 280 9.18 -17.95 17.58
C ASN A 280 9.22 -17.23 16.22
N SER A 281 8.55 -16.07 16.06
CA SER A 281 8.56 -15.34 14.79
C SER A 281 9.92 -14.67 14.54
N THR A 282 10.48 -14.02 15.55
CA THR A 282 11.80 -13.40 15.45
C THR A 282 12.88 -14.49 15.27
N LYS A 283 12.80 -15.63 15.97
CA LYS A 283 13.65 -16.82 15.73
C LYS A 283 13.61 -17.26 14.27
N PHE A 284 12.40 -17.44 13.72
CA PHE A 284 12.22 -17.87 12.35
C PHE A 284 12.84 -16.88 11.35
N LEU A 285 12.69 -15.57 11.59
CA LEU A 285 13.29 -14.54 10.74
C LEU A 285 14.82 -14.53 10.81
N ILE A 286 15.41 -14.70 12.00
CA ILE A 286 16.88 -14.83 12.16
C ILE A 286 17.37 -16.04 11.39
N LEU A 287 16.76 -17.22 11.58
CA LEU A 287 17.16 -18.44 10.87
C LEU A 287 17.06 -18.28 9.34
N ASN A 288 15.99 -17.66 8.84
CA ASN A 288 15.86 -17.36 7.41
C ASN A 288 16.97 -16.46 6.87
N ILE A 289 17.49 -15.53 7.69
CA ILE A 289 18.64 -14.70 7.29
C ILE A 289 19.91 -15.55 7.25
N LEU A 290 20.11 -16.42 8.23
CA LEU A 290 21.30 -17.27 8.34
C LEU A 290 21.37 -18.38 7.28
N GLU A 291 20.22 -18.81 6.75
CA GLU A 291 20.12 -19.81 5.67
C GLU A 291 20.38 -19.24 4.26
N ASN A 292 20.23 -17.92 4.05
CA ASN A 292 20.45 -17.24 2.76
C ASN A 292 21.95 -16.94 2.49
#